data_AF-A0A925KTR5-F1
#
_entry.id   AF-A0A925KTR5-F1
#
_cell.length_a   1.000
_cell.length_b   1.000
_cell.length_c   1.000
_cell.angle_alpha   90.00
_cell.angle_beta   90.00
_cell.angle_gamma   90.00
#
_symmetry.space_group_name_H-M   'P 1'
#
loop_
_entity.id
_entity.type
_entity.pdbx_description
1 polymer ?
#
loop_
_entity_poly.entity_id
_entity_poly.type
_entity_poly.pdbx_seq_one_letter_code
_entity_poly.pdbx_strand_id
1 'polypeptide(L)'
;MFRRIDFYTQAILGGLMILSMPFFLLFGFLAGLFVLGVLQLISAALNTKAFIAAGYRKQIRNYWLYTGITLFIICVSLLLNNWFDPDDMQVPFWIAVTASVPIAFYYLTIYHKLISHFQRMRELGGLIKSKH
;
A
#
# COMPACT_ATOMS: atom_id res chain seq x y z
N MET A 1 2.41 -18.75 -3.76
CA MET A 1 0.94 -18.79 -3.92
C MET A 1 0.29 -17.64 -3.13
N PHE A 2 0.47 -17.57 -1.81
CA PHE A 2 -0.06 -16.50 -0.94
C PHE A 2 0.18 -15.07 -1.42
N ARG A 3 1.41 -14.70 -1.86
CA ARG A 3 1.72 -13.34 -2.35
C ARG A 3 0.90 -12.91 -3.57
N ARG A 4 0.56 -13.85 -4.47
CA ARG A 4 -0.26 -13.54 -5.65
C ARG A 4 -1.71 -13.26 -5.23
N ILE A 5 -2.25 -14.08 -4.35
CA ILE A 5 -3.62 -13.92 -3.82
C ILE A 5 -3.72 -12.56 -3.13
N ASP A 6 -2.79 -12.24 -2.24
CA ASP A 6 -2.72 -10.95 -1.54
C ASP A 6 -2.65 -9.76 -2.53
N PHE A 7 -1.82 -9.84 -3.57
CA PHE A 7 -1.77 -8.81 -4.62
C PHE A 7 -3.11 -8.62 -5.34
N TYR A 8 -3.77 -9.72 -5.77
CA TYR A 8 -5.06 -9.63 -6.44
C TYR A 8 -6.16 -9.12 -5.50
N THR A 9 -6.15 -9.53 -4.23
CA THR A 9 -7.06 -9.00 -3.20
C THR A 9 -6.92 -7.49 -3.09
N GLN A 10 -5.70 -6.97 -2.97
CA GLN A 10 -5.46 -5.53 -2.87
C GLN A 10 -5.83 -4.78 -4.17
N ALA A 11 -5.55 -5.36 -5.34
CA ALA A 11 -5.90 -4.76 -6.62
C ALA A 11 -7.42 -4.70 -6.85
N ILE A 12 -8.14 -5.79 -6.55
CA ILE A 12 -9.61 -5.84 -6.62
C ILE A 12 -10.21 -4.83 -5.64
N LEU A 13 -9.70 -4.78 -4.41
CA LEU A 13 -10.21 -3.87 -3.39
C LEU A 13 -9.97 -2.40 -3.76
N GLY A 14 -8.81 -2.08 -4.36
CA GLY A 14 -8.54 -0.77 -4.94
C GLY A 14 -9.47 -0.42 -6.11
N GLY A 15 -9.79 -1.38 -6.98
CA GLY A 15 -10.77 -1.21 -8.05
C GLY A 15 -12.19 -0.97 -7.51
N LEU A 16 -12.63 -1.78 -6.54
CA LEU A 16 -13.94 -1.64 -5.89
C LEU A 16 -14.07 -0.30 -5.15
N MET A 17 -13.01 0.18 -4.51
CA MET A 17 -12.97 1.50 -3.88
C MET A 17 -13.33 2.61 -4.89
N ILE A 18 -12.71 2.61 -6.08
CA ILE A 18 -12.98 3.60 -7.12
C ILE A 18 -14.41 3.44 -7.67
N LEU A 19 -14.84 2.21 -7.95
CA LEU A 19 -16.18 1.91 -8.46
C LEU A 19 -17.29 2.22 -7.44
N SER A 20 -16.97 2.28 -6.15
CA SER A 20 -17.92 2.61 -5.08
C SER A 20 -18.23 4.10 -4.97
N MET A 21 -17.38 4.99 -5.51
CA MET A 21 -17.57 6.45 -5.48
C MET A 21 -18.96 6.90 -5.96
N PRO A 22 -19.51 6.43 -7.09
CA PRO A 22 -20.84 6.84 -7.55
C PRO A 22 -22.00 6.36 -6.65
N PHE A 23 -21.81 5.32 -5.84
CA PHE A 23 -22.88 4.71 -5.04
C PHE A 23 -22.83 5.09 -3.56
N PHE A 24 -21.63 5.27 -3.01
CA PHE A 24 -21.39 5.51 -1.57
C PHE A 24 -20.69 6.85 -1.30
N LEU A 25 -20.55 7.70 -2.32
CA LEU A 25 -19.89 9.01 -2.24
C LEU A 25 -18.50 8.89 -1.59
N LEU A 26 -18.13 9.90 -0.79
CA LEU A 26 -16.85 10.01 -0.10
C LEU A 26 -16.65 8.90 0.96
N PHE A 27 -17.75 8.41 1.56
CA PHE A 27 -17.69 7.44 2.65
C PHE A 27 -17.15 6.07 2.18
N GLY A 28 -17.68 5.55 1.06
CA GLY A 28 -17.22 4.29 0.48
C GLY A 28 -15.74 4.34 0.06
N PHE A 29 -15.32 5.49 -0.48
CA PHE A 29 -13.93 5.73 -0.84
C PHE A 29 -13.00 5.72 0.38
N LEU A 30 -13.32 6.46 1.44
CA LEU A 30 -12.51 6.53 2.66
C LEU A 30 -12.42 5.18 3.37
N ALA A 31 -13.55 4.47 3.50
CA ALA A 31 -13.59 3.14 4.10
C ALA A 31 -12.75 2.13 3.29
N GLY A 32 -12.88 2.16 1.95
CA GLY A 32 -12.06 1.34 1.06
C GLY A 32 -10.57 1.65 1.17
N LEU A 33 -10.20 2.93 1.21
CA LEU A 33 -8.81 3.39 1.36
C LEU A 33 -8.21 2.95 2.70
N PHE A 34 -9.00 3.02 3.78
CA PHE A 34 -8.60 2.55 5.10
C PHE A 34 -8.32 1.03 5.11
N VAL A 35 -9.28 0.23 4.63
CA VAL A 35 -9.12 -1.23 4.56
C VAL A 35 -7.93 -1.63 3.68
N LEU A 36 -7.79 -0.98 2.52
CA LEU A 36 -6.64 -1.18 1.63
C LEU A 36 -5.32 -0.83 2.33
N GLY A 37 -5.27 0.31 3.00
CA GLY A 37 -4.08 0.76 3.73
C GLY A 37 -3.64 -0.21 4.81
N VAL A 38 -4.57 -0.74 5.61
CA VAL A 38 -4.29 -1.75 6.65
C VAL A 38 -3.74 -3.04 6.03
N LEU A 39 -4.38 -3.53 4.97
CA LEU A 39 -3.91 -4.74 4.26
C LEU A 39 -2.51 -4.54 3.68
N GLN A 40 -2.24 -3.37 3.10
CA GLN A 40 -0.93 -3.03 2.55
C GLN A 40 0.14 -2.93 3.63
N LEU A 41 -0.16 -2.35 4.79
CA LEU A 41 0.77 -2.30 5.92
C LEU A 41 1.16 -3.70 6.40
N ILE A 42 0.18 -4.59 6.58
CA ILE A 42 0.41 -5.98 6.98
C ILE A 42 1.25 -6.70 5.91
N SER A 43 0.84 -6.58 4.65
CA SER A 43 1.56 -7.17 3.51
C SER A 43 3.00 -6.67 3.42
N ALA A 44 3.23 -5.37 3.60
CA ALA A 44 4.55 -4.75 3.55
C ALA A 44 5.42 -5.24 4.71
N ALA A 45 4.86 -5.34 5.92
CA ALA A 45 5.57 -5.84 7.09
C ALA A 45 6.04 -7.30 6.88
N LEU A 46 5.15 -8.17 6.39
CA LEU A 46 5.47 -9.57 6.11
C LEU A 46 6.49 -9.73 4.97
N ASN A 47 6.48 -8.84 3.97
CA ASN A 47 7.33 -8.96 2.79
C ASN A 47 8.60 -8.11 2.83
N THR A 48 8.82 -7.25 3.83
CA THR A 48 9.98 -6.34 3.89
C THR A 48 11.30 -7.09 3.76
N LYS A 49 11.48 -8.21 4.46
CA LYS A 49 12.69 -9.05 4.34
C LYS A 49 12.88 -9.58 2.92
N ALA A 50 11.79 -10.00 2.27
CA ALA A 50 11.83 -10.50 0.90
C ALA A 50 12.17 -9.40 -0.10
N PHE A 51 11.66 -8.17 0.08
CA PHE A 51 12.05 -7.01 -0.71
C PHE A 51 13.54 -6.72 -0.59
N ILE A 52 14.10 -6.76 0.62
CA ILE A 52 15.52 -6.54 0.84
C ILE A 52 16.36 -7.62 0.14
N ALA A 53 15.99 -8.90 0.32
CA ALA A 53 16.68 -10.02 -0.31
C ALA A 53 16.63 -9.98 -1.86
N ALA A 54 15.55 -9.45 -2.43
CA ALA A 54 15.39 -9.27 -3.87
C ALA A 54 16.02 -7.96 -4.42
N GLY A 55 16.77 -7.20 -3.61
CA GLY A 55 17.45 -5.98 -4.04
C GLY A 55 16.57 -4.72 -4.08
N TYR A 56 15.33 -4.78 -3.57
CA TYR A 56 14.37 -3.66 -3.59
C TYR A 56 14.33 -2.85 -2.27
N ARG A 57 15.45 -2.79 -1.53
CA ARG A 57 15.54 -2.12 -0.22
C ARG A 57 15.15 -0.64 -0.27
N LYS A 58 15.59 0.09 -1.29
CA LYS A 58 15.30 1.53 -1.42
C LYS A 58 13.80 1.78 -1.62
N GLN A 59 13.14 0.92 -2.40
CA GLN A 59 11.73 1.03 -2.75
C GLN A 59 10.85 0.78 -1.53
N ILE A 60 11.08 -0.32 -0.80
CA ILE A 60 10.31 -0.61 0.42
C ILE A 60 10.58 0.41 1.52
N ARG A 61 11.80 0.96 1.61
CA ARG A 61 12.12 2.06 2.54
C ARG A 61 11.33 3.33 2.20
N ASN A 62 11.26 3.70 0.92
CA ASN A 62 10.49 4.87 0.49
C ASN A 62 8.99 4.69 0.77
N TYR A 63 8.45 3.49 0.54
CA TYR A 63 7.07 3.16 0.94
C TYR A 63 6.85 3.42 2.43
N TRP A 64 7.68 2.84 3.30
CA TRP A 64 7.57 3.06 4.75
C TRP A 64 7.71 4.53 5.15
N LEU A 65 8.61 5.28 4.52
CA LEU A 65 8.79 6.70 4.78
C LEU A 65 7.52 7.49 4.43
N TYR A 66 6.98 7.32 3.23
CA TYR A 66 5.79 8.04 2.79
C TYR A 66 4.57 7.66 3.62
N THR A 67 4.33 6.35 3.84
CA THR A 67 3.23 5.89 4.69
C THR A 67 3.37 6.41 6.12
N GLY A 68 4.59 6.42 6.68
CA GLY A 68 4.85 6.95 8.02
C GLY A 68 4.56 8.44 8.13
N ILE A 69 5.01 9.25 7.17
CA ILE A 69 4.72 10.69 7.12
C ILE A 69 3.21 10.94 7.00
N THR A 70 2.52 10.22 6.11
CA THR A 70 1.09 10.38 5.90
C THR A 70 0.28 10.00 7.13
N LEU A 71 0.59 8.87 7.78
CA LEU A 71 -0.05 8.47 9.04
C LEU A 71 0.24 9.47 10.16
N PHE A 72 1.47 9.98 10.25
CA PHE A 72 1.82 11.00 11.22
C PHE A 72 0.96 12.26 11.04
N ILE A 73 0.81 12.77 9.81
CA ILE A 73 -0.04 13.94 9.53
C ILE A 73 -1.49 13.65 9.91
N ILE A 74 -2.04 12.50 9.50
CA ILE A 74 -3.42 12.11 9.86
C ILE A 74 -3.60 12.07 11.38
N CYS A 75 -2.69 11.42 12.10
CA CYS A 75 -2.75 11.33 13.56
C CYS A 75 -2.65 12.71 14.22
N VAL A 76 -1.72 13.56 13.79
CA VAL A 76 -1.54 14.91 14.32
C VAL A 76 -2.78 15.76 14.06
N SER A 77 -3.31 15.76 12.84
CA SER A 77 -4.54 16.48 12.49
C SER A 77 -5.73 16.06 13.36
N LEU A 78 -5.88 14.75 13.61
CA LEU A 78 -6.99 14.23 14.44
C LEU A 78 -6.81 14.55 15.93
N LEU A 79 -5.59 14.44 16.47
CA LEU A 79 -5.32 14.68 17.90
C LEU A 79 -5.36 16.17 18.25
N LEU A 80 -4.88 17.02 17.34
CA LEU A 80 -4.83 18.47 17.54
C LEU A 80 -6.13 19.18 17.15
N ASN A 81 -7.10 18.47 16.56
CA ASN A 81 -8.43 18.99 16.23
C ASN A 81 -9.21 19.54 17.45
N ASN A 82 -8.81 19.14 18.67
CA ASN A 82 -9.40 19.63 19.92
C ASN A 82 -8.72 20.90 20.45
N TRP A 83 -7.57 21.30 19.87
CA TRP A 83 -6.71 22.39 20.35
C TRP A 83 -6.62 23.54 19.35
N PHE A 84 -6.85 23.25 18.07
CA PHE A 84 -6.86 24.21 16.97
C PHE A 84 -8.24 24.26 16.32
N ASP A 85 -8.47 25.29 15.51
CA ASP A 85 -9.71 25.39 14.74
C ASP A 85 -9.86 24.15 13.84
N PRO A 86 -11.01 23.45 13.90
CA PRO A 86 -11.24 22.29 13.07
C PRO A 86 -11.09 22.54 11.57
N ASP A 87 -11.36 23.76 11.10
CA ASP A 87 -11.20 24.10 9.69
C ASP A 87 -9.72 24.14 9.26
N ASP A 88 -8.83 24.59 10.15
CA ASP A 88 -7.38 24.60 9.91
C ASP A 88 -6.78 23.19 9.90
N MET A 89 -7.32 22.27 10.72
CA MET A 89 -6.83 20.89 10.80
C MET A 89 -7.37 19.98 9.69
N GLN A 90 -8.48 20.37 9.03
CA GLN A 90 -9.05 19.65 7.88
C GLN A 90 -8.13 19.68 6.65
N VAL A 91 -7.46 20.81 6.37
CA VAL A 91 -6.58 20.95 5.20
C VAL A 91 -5.44 19.91 5.19
N PRO A 92 -4.58 19.82 6.23
CA PRO A 92 -3.51 18.82 6.27
C PRO A 92 -4.05 17.39 6.30
N PHE A 93 -5.21 17.15 6.93
CA PHE A 93 -5.87 15.84 6.91
C PHE A 93 -6.23 15.41 5.49
N TRP A 94 -6.92 16.26 4.73
CA TRP A 94 -7.31 15.96 3.35
C TRP A 94 -6.11 15.80 2.43
N ILE A 95 -5.06 16.63 2.59
CA ILE A 95 -3.81 16.47 1.85
C ILE A 95 -3.21 15.07 2.09
N ALA A 96 -3.18 14.62 3.34
CA ALA A 96 -2.66 13.30 3.70
C ALA A 96 -3.54 12.15 3.15
N VAL A 97 -4.86 12.28 3.22
CA VAL A 97 -5.80 11.33 2.61
C VAL A 97 -5.59 11.23 1.10
N THR A 98 -5.50 12.35 0.39
CA THR A 98 -5.26 12.36 -1.06
C THR A 98 -3.89 11.77 -1.40
N ALA A 99 -2.85 12.06 -0.62
CA ALA A 99 -1.51 11.48 -0.79
C ALA A 99 -1.47 9.96 -0.55
N SER A 100 -2.42 9.39 0.22
CA SER A 100 -2.48 7.95 0.48
C SER A 100 -2.79 7.14 -0.79
N VAL A 101 -3.49 7.71 -1.77
CA VAL A 101 -3.83 7.06 -3.04
C VAL A 101 -2.59 6.72 -3.88
N PRO A 102 -1.73 7.68 -4.26
CA PRO A 102 -0.52 7.35 -5.00
C PRO A 102 0.45 6.47 -4.21
N ILE A 103 0.47 6.56 -2.87
CA ILE A 103 1.26 5.64 -2.02
C ILE A 103 0.74 4.20 -2.15
N ALA A 104 -0.58 4.01 -2.17
CA ALA A 104 -1.18 2.69 -2.35
C ALA A 104 -0.86 2.09 -3.73
N PHE A 105 -0.93 2.89 -4.79
CA PHE A 105 -0.50 2.46 -6.14
C PHE A 105 1.00 2.17 -6.20
N TYR A 106 1.82 2.98 -5.53
CA TYR A 106 3.26 2.75 -5.43
C TYR A 106 3.56 1.39 -4.80
N TYR A 107 2.87 1.05 -3.71
CA TYR A 107 3.03 -0.26 -3.05
C TYR A 107 2.68 -1.43 -3.98
N LEU A 108 1.51 -1.37 -4.64
CA LEU A 108 1.10 -2.39 -5.61
C LEU A 108 2.16 -2.57 -6.70
N THR A 109 2.72 -1.47 -7.21
CA THR A 109 3.75 -1.49 -8.25
C THR A 109 5.01 -2.22 -7.79
N ILE A 110 5.52 -1.91 -6.59
CA ILE A 110 6.73 -2.57 -6.08
C ILE A 110 6.44 -4.03 -5.70
N TYR A 111 5.24 -4.32 -5.21
CA TYR A 111 4.85 -5.68 -4.83
C TYR A 111 4.70 -6.60 -6.04
N HIS A 112 4.17 -6.08 -7.15
CA HIS A 112 4.16 -6.80 -8.42
C HIS A 112 5.58 -7.14 -8.89
N LYS A 113 6.53 -6.19 -8.80
CA LYS A 113 7.95 -6.44 -9.13
C LYS A 113 8.55 -7.56 -8.28
N LEU A 114 8.25 -7.58 -6.97
CA LEU A 114 8.69 -8.64 -6.07
C LEU A 114 8.16 -10.01 -6.51
N ILE A 115 6.87 -10.10 -6.81
CA ILE A 115 6.23 -11.34 -7.26
C ILE A 115 6.88 -11.84 -8.55
N SER A 116 7.11 -10.96 -9.53
CA SER A 116 7.74 -11.31 -10.81
C SER A 116 9.21 -11.72 -10.65
N HIS A 117 9.94 -11.16 -9.67
CA HIS A 117 11.29 -11.62 -9.32
C HIS A 117 11.29 -13.07 -8.82
N PHE A 118 10.38 -13.41 -7.90
CA PHE A 118 10.28 -14.78 -7.38
C PHE A 118 9.85 -15.80 -8.44
N GLN A 119 9.04 -15.39 -9.42
CA GLN A 119 8.65 -16.26 -10.54
C GLN A 119 9.85 -16.63 -11.41
N ARG A 120 10.63 -15.63 -11.83
CA ARG A 120 11.84 -15.85 -12.62
C ARG A 120 12.85 -16.74 -11.89
N MET A 121 13.06 -16.51 -10.59
CA MET A 121 13.94 -17.37 -9.79
C MET A 121 13.46 -18.83 -9.76
N ARG A 122 12.14 -19.05 -9.69
CA ARG A 122 11.55 -20.40 -9.68
C ARG A 122 11.70 -21.09 -11.04
N GLU A 123 11.48 -20.36 -12.13
CA GLU A 123 11.65 -20.86 -13.50
C GLU A 123 13.11 -21.21 -13.77
N LEU A 124 14.06 -20.34 -13.41
CA LEU A 124 15.49 -20.58 -13.52
C LEU A 124 15.92 -21.81 -12.70
N GLY A 125 15.44 -21.93 -11.45
CA GLY A 125 15.72 -23.12 -10.63
C GLY A 125 15.14 -24.41 -11.20
N GLY A 126 13.97 -24.35 -11.85
CA GLY A 126 13.37 -25.47 -12.55
C GLY A 126 14.17 -25.89 -13.79
N LEU A 127 14.66 -24.93 -14.56
CA LEU A 127 15.49 -25.17 -15.76
C LEU A 127 16.86 -25.76 -15.42
N ILE A 128 17.46 -25.37 -14.30
CA ILE A 128 18.73 -25.95 -13.82
C ILE A 128 18.50 -27.41 -13.38
N LYS A 129 17.40 -27.68 -12.70
CA LYS A 129 17.05 -29.04 -12.21
C LYS A 129 16.60 -29.99 -13.32
N SER A 130 16.24 -29.50 -14.51
CA SER A 130 15.94 -30.34 -15.68
C SER A 130 17.15 -30.61 -16.58
N LYS A 131 18.28 -29.91 -16.35
CA LYS A 131 19.54 -30.08 -17.09
C LYS A 131 20.55 -30.97 -16.37
N HIS A 132 20.25 -31.39 -15.15
CA HIS A 132 20.97 -32.38 -14.35
C HIS A 132 20.01 -33.50 -13.98
#